data_AF-A0A2T4DD98-F1
#
_entry.id   AF-A0A2T4DD98-F1
#
_cell.length_a   1.000
_cell.length_b   1.000
_cell.length_c   1.000
_cell.angle_alpha   90.00
_cell.angle_beta   90.00
_cell.angle_gamma   90.00
#
_symmetry.space_group_name_H-M   'P 1'
#
loop_
_entity.id
_entity.type
_entity.pdbx_description
1 polymer ?
#
loop_
_entity_poly.entity_id
_entity_poly.type
_entity_poly.pdbx_seq_one_letter_code
_entity_poly.pdbx_strand_id
1 'polypeptide(L)'
;ISEEVLKFVKEDVKDIQMGGVEDFENFFNAVIDKKSFDKISGYIEKVKESNVAEIVAGGEYDDSKGYFIQPTVVVTKDPQFLTMKEEIFGPVVTIYVYKQDNFEETLTLVDETSPYALTGAIFSQDRYAIELATKKLSQSAGNFYINDKPTGAVVGQQPFGGARGSGTNDKAGSKLNLLRWASARTIKETFVPATNYRYPFMDKE
;
A
#
# COMPACT_ATOMS: atom_id res chain seq x y z
N ILE A 1 -3.54 2.44 23.14
CA ILE A 1 -2.45 2.90 22.26
C ILE A 1 -2.81 4.14 21.43
N SER A 2 -4.07 4.32 21.00
CA SER A 2 -4.45 5.42 20.10
C SER A 2 -4.15 6.82 20.64
N GLU A 3 -4.43 7.09 21.92
CA GLU A 3 -4.17 8.40 22.54
C GLU A 3 -2.69 8.78 22.50
N GLU A 4 -1.81 7.84 22.85
CA GLU A 4 -0.36 8.01 22.83
C GLU A 4 0.18 8.18 21.40
N VAL A 5 -0.28 7.35 20.46
CA VAL A 5 0.08 7.47 19.04
C VAL A 5 -0.37 8.82 18.47
N LEU A 6 -1.60 9.25 18.73
CA LEU A 6 -2.10 10.54 18.26
C LEU A 6 -1.33 11.72 18.86
N LYS A 7 -0.87 11.60 20.11
CA LYS A 7 0.00 12.60 20.72
C LYS A 7 1.33 12.72 19.96
N PHE A 8 2.05 11.61 19.78
CA PHE A 8 3.32 11.62 19.06
C PHE A 8 3.17 12.11 17.62
N VAL A 9 2.15 11.63 16.89
CA VAL A 9 1.87 12.08 15.52
C VAL A 9 1.63 13.60 15.45
N LYS A 10 0.89 14.18 16.40
CA LYS A 10 0.66 15.63 16.44
C LYS A 10 1.91 16.43 16.79
N GLU A 11 2.79 15.88 17.61
CA GLU A 11 4.08 16.49 17.94
C GLU A 11 5.01 16.46 16.74
N ASP A 12 5.17 15.30 16.10
CA ASP A 12 6.00 15.11 14.91
C ASP A 12 5.53 15.98 13.74
N VAL A 13 4.23 16.00 13.44
CA VAL A 13 3.69 16.81 12.32
C VAL A 13 3.97 18.31 12.48
N LYS A 14 4.09 18.82 13.71
CA LYS A 14 4.46 20.22 13.94
C LYS A 14 5.94 20.51 13.68
N ASP A 15 6.78 19.50 13.80
CA ASP A 15 8.24 19.59 13.64
C ASP A 15 8.69 19.34 12.19
N ILE A 16 7.88 18.63 11.39
CA ILE A 16 8.17 18.36 9.98
C ILE A 16 8.27 19.67 9.18
N GLN A 17 9.47 19.97 8.70
CA GLN A 17 9.73 21.10 7.81
C GLN A 17 9.35 20.77 6.36
N MET A 18 8.71 21.72 5.69
CA MET A 18 8.29 21.63 4.29
C MET A 18 8.75 22.86 3.52
N GLY A 19 9.39 22.65 2.37
CA GLY A 19 9.96 23.74 1.60
C GLY A 19 10.57 23.33 0.28
N GLY A 20 11.46 24.18 -0.25
CA GLY A 20 12.18 23.92 -1.48
C GLY A 20 13.27 22.85 -1.30
N VAL A 21 13.57 22.13 -2.38
CA VAL A 21 14.57 21.03 -2.37
C VAL A 21 16.02 21.48 -2.19
N GLU A 22 16.29 22.78 -2.34
CA GLU A 22 17.63 23.35 -2.16
C GLU A 22 18.03 23.49 -0.69
N ASP A 23 17.04 23.47 0.21
CA ASP A 23 17.26 23.47 1.64
C ASP A 23 17.04 22.06 2.20
N PHE A 24 18.13 21.45 2.65
CA PHE A 24 18.19 20.06 3.09
C PHE A 24 17.64 19.84 4.50
N GLU A 25 17.22 20.89 5.22
CA GLU A 25 16.47 20.73 6.47
C GLU A 25 14.99 20.37 6.20
N ASN A 26 14.47 20.69 5.00
CA ASN A 26 13.11 20.32 4.61
C ASN A 26 12.97 18.80 4.41
N PHE A 27 11.98 18.21 5.08
CA PHE A 27 11.71 16.78 4.99
C PHE A 27 11.01 16.38 3.69
N PHE A 28 10.13 17.26 3.20
CA PHE A 28 9.41 17.06 1.94
C PHE A 28 9.03 18.40 1.29
N ASN A 29 8.48 18.35 0.07
CA ASN A 29 8.26 19.51 -0.79
C ASN A 29 6.83 19.54 -1.39
N ALA A 30 6.61 20.50 -2.29
CA ALA A 30 5.36 20.65 -3.02
C ALA A 30 4.96 19.38 -3.79
N VAL A 31 3.64 19.16 -3.92
CA VAL A 31 3.11 18.10 -4.78
C VAL A 31 3.38 18.41 -6.26
N ILE A 32 3.27 17.38 -7.10
CA ILE A 32 3.83 17.39 -8.46
C ILE A 32 3.27 18.47 -9.39
N ASP A 33 1.97 18.78 -9.30
CA ASP A 33 1.30 19.73 -10.18
C ASP A 33 -0.01 20.29 -9.58
N LYS A 34 -0.60 21.27 -10.27
CA LYS A 34 -1.87 21.92 -9.89
C LYS A 34 -3.03 20.92 -9.81
N LYS A 35 -3.08 19.91 -10.67
CA LYS A 35 -4.16 18.92 -10.66
C LYS A 35 -4.11 18.07 -9.39
N SER A 36 -2.92 17.68 -8.98
CA SER A 36 -2.66 16.97 -7.73
C SER A 36 -3.00 17.86 -6.54
N PHE A 37 -2.57 19.13 -6.58
CA PHE A 37 -2.92 20.11 -5.55
C PHE A 37 -4.43 20.26 -5.36
N ASP A 38 -5.17 20.53 -6.44
CA ASP A 38 -6.62 20.72 -6.41
C ASP A 38 -7.36 19.46 -5.96
N LYS A 39 -6.87 18.28 -6.38
CA LYS A 39 -7.43 17.01 -5.93
C LYS A 39 -7.27 16.87 -4.41
N ILE A 40 -6.05 17.02 -3.91
CA ILE A 40 -5.71 16.78 -2.50
C ILE A 40 -6.37 17.83 -1.59
N SER A 41 -6.31 19.11 -1.94
CA SER A 41 -7.02 20.17 -1.19
C SER A 41 -8.53 19.94 -1.19
N GLY A 42 -9.10 19.45 -2.29
CA GLY A 42 -10.50 19.02 -2.35
C GLY A 42 -10.85 17.88 -1.38
N TYR A 43 -9.93 16.94 -1.10
CA TYR A 43 -10.15 15.95 -0.04
C TYR A 43 -10.13 16.60 1.35
N ILE A 44 -9.20 17.51 1.60
CA ILE A 44 -9.08 18.25 2.87
C ILE A 44 -10.38 19.02 3.15
N GLU A 45 -10.93 19.72 2.16
CA GLU A 45 -12.20 20.45 2.32
C GLU A 45 -13.38 19.51 2.63
N LYS A 46 -13.48 18.36 1.96
CA LYS A 46 -14.49 17.33 2.30
C LYS A 46 -14.36 16.80 3.73
N VAL A 47 -13.14 16.75 4.29
CA VAL A 47 -12.95 16.39 5.69
C VAL A 47 -13.44 17.51 6.60
N LYS A 48 -13.13 18.78 6.30
CA LYS A 48 -13.60 19.94 7.08
C LYS A 48 -15.13 20.06 7.12
N GLU A 49 -15.80 19.66 6.04
CA GLU A 49 -17.27 19.63 5.93
C GLU A 49 -17.91 18.39 6.58
N SER A 50 -17.13 17.38 6.96
CA SER A 50 -17.62 16.11 7.49
C SER A 50 -18.02 16.21 8.97
N ASN A 51 -19.06 15.47 9.35
CA ASN A 51 -19.43 15.26 10.76
C ASN A 51 -18.87 13.95 11.35
N VAL A 52 -18.25 13.11 10.52
CA VAL A 52 -17.67 11.81 10.91
C VAL A 52 -16.15 11.78 10.81
N ALA A 53 -15.52 12.84 10.34
CA ALA A 53 -14.07 12.96 10.24
C ALA A 53 -13.62 14.35 10.68
N GLU A 54 -12.44 14.44 11.28
CA GLU A 54 -11.84 15.68 11.74
C GLU A 54 -10.35 15.73 11.40
N ILE A 55 -9.84 16.92 11.10
CA ILE A 55 -8.40 17.16 10.95
C ILE A 55 -7.82 17.42 12.34
N VAL A 56 -6.85 16.61 12.75
CA VAL A 56 -6.25 16.70 14.09
C VAL A 56 -4.82 17.27 14.07
N ALA A 57 -4.21 17.39 12.88
CA ALA A 57 -2.95 18.09 12.62
C ALA A 57 -2.86 18.47 11.12
N GLY A 58 -2.21 19.60 10.81
CA GLY A 58 -2.08 20.12 9.44
C GLY A 58 -3.40 20.64 8.86
N GLY A 59 -3.62 20.39 7.57
CA GLY A 59 -4.86 20.76 6.86
C GLY A 59 -4.81 22.08 6.09
N GLU A 60 -3.66 22.76 6.09
CA GLU A 60 -3.43 23.97 5.30
C GLU A 60 -2.72 23.64 3.98
N TYR A 61 -2.97 24.46 2.97
CA TYR A 61 -2.37 24.35 1.64
C TYR A 61 -2.24 25.73 0.99
N ASP A 62 -1.22 25.91 0.16
CA ASP A 62 -0.92 27.17 -0.54
C ASP A 62 -0.28 26.85 -1.89
N ASP A 63 -0.81 27.41 -2.98
CA ASP A 63 -0.27 27.28 -4.34
C ASP A 63 0.39 28.56 -4.87
N SER A 64 0.56 29.59 -4.04
CA SER A 64 1.06 30.90 -4.46
C SER A 64 2.51 30.90 -4.95
N LYS A 65 3.36 30.02 -4.40
CA LYS A 65 4.79 29.90 -4.74
C LYS A 65 5.18 28.52 -5.27
N GLY A 66 4.31 27.54 -5.06
CA GLY A 66 4.50 26.13 -5.38
C GLY A 66 3.34 25.36 -4.76
N TYR A 67 3.08 24.13 -5.21
CA TYR A 67 1.90 23.37 -4.82
C TYR A 67 2.06 22.73 -3.43
N PHE A 68 2.11 23.53 -2.36
CA PHE A 68 2.42 23.05 -1.02
C PHE A 68 1.18 22.63 -0.25
N ILE A 69 1.23 21.44 0.36
CA ILE A 69 0.15 20.90 1.20
C ILE A 69 0.80 20.39 2.48
N GLN A 70 0.37 20.88 3.64
CA GLN A 70 0.91 20.42 4.92
C GLN A 70 0.62 18.94 5.17
N PRO A 71 1.47 18.23 5.93
CA PRO A 71 1.14 16.88 6.39
C PRO A 71 -0.15 16.94 7.19
N THR A 72 -1.17 16.26 6.70
CA THR A 72 -2.53 16.36 7.23
C THR A 72 -2.92 15.04 7.84
N VAL A 73 -3.31 15.07 9.11
CA VAL A 73 -3.75 13.89 9.86
C VAL A 73 -5.24 14.01 10.12
N VAL A 74 -5.99 13.06 9.61
CA VAL A 74 -7.43 12.95 9.75
C VAL A 74 -7.74 11.83 10.74
N VAL A 75 -8.70 12.04 11.64
CA VAL A 75 -9.30 10.98 12.44
C VAL A 75 -10.75 10.83 12.00
N THR A 76 -11.18 9.60 11.71
CA THR A 76 -12.57 9.32 11.35
C THR A 76 -13.21 8.30 12.27
N LYS A 77 -14.52 8.47 12.48
CA LYS A 77 -15.41 7.52 13.17
C LYS A 77 -16.03 6.51 12.19
N ASP A 78 -15.92 6.74 10.89
CA ASP A 78 -16.46 5.89 9.85
C ASP A 78 -15.31 5.19 9.10
N PRO A 79 -15.13 3.87 9.26
CA PRO A 79 -14.06 3.17 8.55
C PRO A 79 -14.29 3.06 7.04
N GLN A 80 -15.50 3.37 6.56
CA GLN A 80 -15.87 3.44 5.15
C GLN A 80 -15.80 4.87 4.59
N PHE A 81 -15.27 5.82 5.36
CA PHE A 81 -15.12 7.21 4.91
C PHE A 81 -14.24 7.28 3.65
N LEU A 82 -14.48 8.27 2.80
CA LEU A 82 -13.86 8.34 1.45
C LEU A 82 -12.32 8.27 1.49
N THR A 83 -11.67 8.91 2.47
CA THR A 83 -10.20 8.90 2.61
C THR A 83 -9.64 7.55 3.09
N MET A 84 -10.48 6.61 3.51
CA MET A 84 -10.08 5.23 3.83
C MET A 84 -10.08 4.33 2.59
N LYS A 85 -10.76 4.73 1.51
CA LYS A 85 -11.02 3.89 0.32
C LYS A 85 -10.28 4.38 -0.92
N GLU A 86 -10.26 5.70 -1.10
CA GLU A 86 -9.75 6.34 -2.31
C GLU A 86 -8.28 6.72 -2.19
N GLU A 87 -7.57 6.63 -3.31
CA GLU A 87 -6.15 6.97 -3.38
C GLU A 87 -5.96 8.49 -3.57
N ILE A 88 -5.43 9.16 -2.54
CA ILE A 88 -5.30 10.63 -2.51
C ILE A 88 -4.03 11.08 -3.25
N PHE A 89 -2.90 10.37 -3.10
CA PHE A 89 -1.57 10.74 -3.61
C PHE A 89 -1.03 12.08 -3.06
N GLY A 90 -1.31 12.37 -1.79
CA GLY A 90 -0.83 13.54 -1.07
C GLY A 90 -0.38 13.21 0.35
N PRO A 91 0.17 14.19 1.10
CA PRO A 91 0.62 14.00 2.47
C PRO A 91 -0.59 13.99 3.43
N VAL A 92 -1.56 13.10 3.20
CA VAL A 92 -2.79 12.95 3.98
C VAL A 92 -2.85 11.53 4.54
N VAL A 93 -2.95 11.40 5.86
CA VAL A 93 -3.12 10.12 6.57
C VAL A 93 -4.43 10.15 7.32
N THR A 94 -5.23 9.10 7.17
CA THR A 94 -6.49 8.93 7.93
C THR A 94 -6.35 7.80 8.94
N ILE A 95 -6.77 8.07 10.17
CA ILE A 95 -6.73 7.14 11.30
C ILE A 95 -8.16 6.78 11.67
N TYR A 96 -8.43 5.47 11.74
CA TYR A 96 -9.62 4.90 12.34
C TYR A 96 -9.23 4.18 13.62
N VAL A 97 -9.89 4.52 14.74
CA VAL A 97 -9.63 3.91 16.05
C VAL A 97 -10.69 2.83 16.31
N TYR A 98 -10.25 1.59 16.46
CA TYR A 98 -11.10 0.45 16.80
C TYR A 98 -10.90 0.03 18.27
N LYS A 99 -11.85 -0.73 18.81
CA LYS A 99 -11.74 -1.33 20.14
C LYS A 99 -10.83 -2.56 20.09
N GLN A 100 -9.96 -2.73 21.09
CA GLN A 100 -9.00 -3.84 21.14
C GLN A 100 -9.65 -5.22 20.90
N ASP A 101 -10.80 -5.47 21.52
CA ASP A 101 -11.53 -6.75 21.41
C ASP A 101 -12.07 -7.02 20.00
N ASN A 102 -12.11 -6.00 19.13
CA ASN A 102 -12.54 -6.09 17.74
C ASN A 102 -11.36 -6.25 16.76
N PHE A 103 -10.17 -6.64 17.23
CA PHE A 103 -8.98 -6.78 16.37
C PHE A 103 -9.26 -7.66 15.14
N GLU A 104 -9.83 -8.84 15.33
CA GLU A 104 -10.08 -9.77 14.23
C GLU A 104 -11.14 -9.26 13.23
N GLU A 105 -12.19 -8.61 13.72
CA GLU A 105 -13.20 -7.93 12.88
C GLU A 105 -12.58 -6.77 12.10
N THR A 106 -11.65 -6.04 12.74
CA THR A 106 -10.93 -4.93 12.10
C THR A 106 -10.00 -5.43 10.99
N LEU A 107 -9.44 -6.64 11.09
CA LEU A 107 -8.69 -7.25 9.99
C LEU A 107 -9.60 -7.52 8.77
N THR A 108 -10.84 -7.99 9.00
CA THR A 108 -11.83 -8.14 7.91
C THR A 108 -12.15 -6.78 7.28
N LEU A 109 -12.34 -5.74 8.11
CA LEU A 109 -12.55 -4.38 7.63
C LEU A 109 -11.39 -3.87 6.77
N VAL A 110 -10.14 -4.10 7.17
CA VAL A 110 -8.94 -3.73 6.38
C VAL A 110 -8.94 -4.47 5.03
N ASP A 111 -9.36 -5.72 5.01
CA ASP A 111 -9.44 -6.52 3.78
C ASP A 111 -10.52 -6.01 2.81
N GLU A 112 -11.65 -5.52 3.31
CA GLU A 112 -12.84 -5.21 2.48
C GLU A 112 -12.96 -3.74 2.08
N THR A 113 -12.38 -2.82 2.85
CA THR A 113 -12.62 -1.36 2.69
C THR A 113 -12.10 -0.80 1.36
N SER A 114 -10.88 -1.17 0.97
CA SER A 114 -10.24 -0.60 -0.23
C SER A 114 -10.27 -1.59 -1.40
N PRO A 115 -10.53 -1.11 -2.64
CA PRO A 115 -10.39 -1.96 -3.82
C PRO A 115 -8.92 -2.24 -4.18
N TYR A 116 -7.96 -1.60 -3.50
CA TYR A 116 -6.53 -1.69 -3.77
C TYR A 116 -5.84 -2.66 -2.79
N ALA A 117 -4.76 -3.30 -3.24
CA ALA A 117 -3.96 -4.23 -2.44
C ALA A 117 -2.48 -4.15 -2.82
N LEU A 118 -1.87 -2.96 -2.67
CA LEU A 118 -0.47 -2.74 -3.01
C LEU A 118 0.46 -3.10 -1.85
N THR A 119 0.40 -2.33 -0.76
CA THR A 119 1.24 -2.52 0.42
C THR A 119 0.42 -2.45 1.69
N GLY A 120 0.83 -3.19 2.73
CA GLY A 120 0.21 -3.13 4.05
C GLY A 120 1.21 -3.52 5.13
N ALA A 121 1.00 -3.08 6.37
CA ALA A 121 1.87 -3.39 7.49
C ALA A 121 1.08 -3.76 8.74
N ILE A 122 1.64 -4.64 9.56
CA ILE A 122 1.23 -4.84 10.95
C ILE A 122 2.38 -4.45 11.88
N PHE A 123 2.06 -3.70 12.93
CA PHE A 123 2.97 -3.42 14.04
C PHE A 123 2.47 -4.16 15.28
N SER A 124 3.24 -5.16 15.73
CA SER A 124 2.92 -5.97 16.91
C SER A 124 4.16 -6.70 17.40
N GLN A 125 4.22 -6.95 18.71
CA GLN A 125 5.18 -7.90 19.31
C GLN A 125 4.53 -9.24 19.66
N ASP A 126 3.20 -9.33 19.61
CA ASP A 126 2.46 -10.57 19.82
C ASP A 126 2.50 -11.43 18.54
N ARG A 127 3.11 -12.61 18.65
CA ARG A 127 3.24 -13.57 17.54
C ARG A 127 1.91 -14.11 17.05
N TYR A 128 0.92 -14.29 17.93
CA TYR A 128 -0.41 -14.77 17.55
C TYR A 128 -1.16 -13.71 16.74
N ALA A 129 -1.05 -12.44 17.14
CA ALA A 129 -1.62 -11.34 16.38
C ALA A 129 -0.96 -11.18 15.00
N ILE A 130 0.36 -11.32 14.92
CA ILE A 130 1.11 -11.29 13.64
C ILE A 130 0.65 -12.42 12.72
N GLU A 131 0.60 -13.66 13.23
CA GLU A 131 0.20 -14.82 12.43
C GLU A 131 -1.23 -14.70 11.93
N LEU A 132 -2.16 -14.29 12.81
CA LEU A 132 -3.56 -14.07 12.45
C LEU A 132 -3.71 -13.02 11.35
N ALA A 133 -3.06 -11.85 11.51
CA ALA A 133 -3.10 -10.78 10.52
C ALA A 133 -2.46 -11.19 9.19
N THR A 134 -1.30 -11.85 9.23
CA THR A 134 -0.60 -12.33 8.03
C THR A 134 -1.48 -13.28 7.22
N LYS A 135 -2.24 -14.14 7.90
CA LYS A 135 -3.17 -15.06 7.24
C LYS A 135 -4.41 -14.34 6.69
N LYS A 136 -5.07 -13.52 7.51
CA LYS A 136 -6.30 -12.81 7.12
C LYS A 136 -6.06 -11.80 6.00
N LEU A 137 -4.92 -11.09 6.04
CA LEU A 137 -4.59 -10.04 5.07
C LEU A 137 -3.76 -10.54 3.88
N SER A 138 -3.68 -11.86 3.68
CA SER A 138 -2.85 -12.47 2.63
C SER A 138 -3.20 -12.03 1.20
N GLN A 139 -4.41 -11.50 0.99
CA GLN A 139 -4.86 -10.95 -0.30
C GLN A 139 -5.05 -9.43 -0.29
N SER A 140 -4.80 -8.76 0.83
CA SER A 140 -5.00 -7.31 1.00
C SER A 140 -3.74 -6.50 0.73
N ALA A 141 -2.58 -7.14 0.60
CA ALA A 141 -1.33 -6.49 0.23
C ALA A 141 -0.43 -7.42 -0.58
N GLY A 142 0.04 -6.98 -1.74
CA GLY A 142 1.06 -7.70 -2.48
C GLY A 142 2.45 -7.63 -1.83
N ASN A 143 2.73 -6.55 -1.10
CA ASN A 143 3.91 -6.40 -0.25
C ASN A 143 3.46 -6.13 1.19
N PHE A 144 3.60 -7.14 2.06
CA PHE A 144 3.19 -7.09 3.46
C PHE A 144 4.41 -6.98 4.38
N TYR A 145 4.36 -6.05 5.33
CA TYR A 145 5.45 -5.72 6.24
C TYR A 145 5.07 -6.02 7.69
N ILE A 146 6.04 -6.47 8.48
CA ILE A 146 5.87 -6.70 9.92
C ILE A 146 6.86 -5.81 10.64
N ASN A 147 6.36 -4.91 11.49
CA ASN A 147 7.14 -3.95 12.28
C ASN A 147 8.05 -3.03 11.44
N ASP A 148 7.61 -2.68 10.23
CA ASP A 148 8.27 -1.72 9.36
C ASP A 148 7.24 -0.94 8.54
N LYS A 149 7.62 0.26 8.09
CA LYS A 149 6.76 1.09 7.24
C LYS A 149 6.51 0.39 5.90
N PRO A 150 5.30 0.48 5.32
CA PRO A 150 4.95 -0.24 4.09
C PRO A 150 5.48 0.43 2.80
N THR A 151 6.69 0.99 2.83
CA THR A 151 7.29 1.73 1.70
C THR A 151 8.79 1.41 1.56
N GLY A 152 9.36 1.68 0.38
CA GLY A 152 10.81 1.59 0.16
C GLY A 152 11.30 0.18 -0.17
N ALA A 153 10.54 -0.55 -0.98
CA ALA A 153 10.99 -1.84 -1.51
C ALA A 153 12.35 -1.71 -2.22
N VAL A 154 13.30 -2.57 -1.83
CA VAL A 154 14.66 -2.61 -2.40
C VAL A 154 14.74 -3.70 -3.46
N VAL A 155 15.27 -3.36 -4.63
CA VAL A 155 15.45 -4.29 -5.75
C VAL A 155 16.26 -5.51 -5.30
N GLY A 156 15.77 -6.70 -5.63
CA GLY A 156 16.39 -7.97 -5.23
C GLY A 156 16.08 -8.44 -3.81
N GLN A 157 15.45 -7.61 -2.97
CA GLN A 157 15.04 -7.99 -1.61
C GLN A 157 13.52 -8.14 -1.49
N GLN A 158 12.75 -7.10 -1.82
CA GLN A 158 11.28 -7.11 -1.76
C GLN A 158 10.70 -6.79 -3.15
N PRO A 159 10.66 -7.75 -4.09
CA PRO A 159 10.01 -7.53 -5.38
C PRO A 159 8.63 -6.88 -5.23
N PHE A 160 8.40 -5.80 -5.97
CA PHE A 160 7.29 -4.90 -5.70
C PHE A 160 6.12 -5.16 -6.66
N GLY A 161 4.91 -5.20 -6.11
CA GLY A 161 3.68 -5.31 -6.89
C GLY A 161 2.49 -5.66 -6.03
N GLY A 162 1.31 -5.26 -6.47
CA GLY A 162 0.02 -5.52 -5.83
C GLY A 162 -0.98 -6.13 -6.80
N ALA A 163 -2.05 -6.71 -6.24
CA ALA A 163 -3.18 -7.26 -6.99
C ALA A 163 -4.43 -6.38 -6.80
N ARG A 164 -5.62 -6.91 -7.10
CA ARG A 164 -6.90 -6.17 -7.09
C ARG A 164 -6.82 -4.94 -7.99
N GLY A 165 -7.32 -3.78 -7.54
CA GLY A 165 -7.19 -2.51 -8.26
C GLY A 165 -5.75 -2.02 -8.43
N SER A 166 -4.75 -2.64 -7.78
CA SER A 166 -3.34 -2.20 -7.82
C SER A 166 -2.54 -2.77 -9.01
N GLY A 167 -3.15 -3.65 -9.83
CA GLY A 167 -2.55 -4.13 -11.08
C GLY A 167 -2.31 -5.64 -11.14
N THR A 168 -1.35 -6.05 -11.96
CA THR A 168 -1.14 -7.46 -12.36
C THR A 168 -0.22 -8.26 -11.43
N ASN A 169 0.39 -7.61 -10.44
CA ASN A 169 1.32 -8.22 -9.49
C ASN A 169 2.51 -8.98 -10.14
N ASP A 170 3.02 -8.50 -11.28
CA ASP A 170 4.14 -9.14 -12.01
C ASP A 170 5.52 -9.02 -11.31
N LYS A 171 5.55 -8.45 -10.10
CA LYS A 171 6.71 -8.34 -9.20
C LYS A 171 7.96 -7.74 -9.88
N ALA A 172 7.87 -6.46 -10.22
CA ALA A 172 9.01 -5.68 -10.69
C ALA A 172 10.17 -5.72 -9.67
N GLY A 173 11.40 -5.72 -10.17
CA GLY A 173 12.59 -6.00 -9.34
C GLY A 173 12.90 -7.49 -9.14
N SER A 174 12.22 -8.38 -9.87
CA SER A 174 12.51 -9.83 -9.90
C SER A 174 12.55 -10.39 -11.31
N LYS A 175 13.04 -11.64 -11.43
CA LYS A 175 13.02 -12.41 -12.69
C LYS A 175 11.61 -12.66 -13.24
N LEU A 176 10.57 -12.62 -12.40
CA LEU A 176 9.19 -12.86 -12.85
C LEU A 176 8.74 -11.79 -13.84
N ASN A 177 9.07 -10.53 -13.57
CA ASN A 177 8.75 -9.43 -14.47
C ASN A 177 9.43 -9.59 -15.84
N LEU A 178 10.68 -10.06 -15.86
CA LEU A 178 11.41 -10.29 -17.12
C LEU A 178 10.72 -11.32 -18.03
N LEU A 179 10.06 -12.32 -17.45
CA LEU A 179 9.33 -13.33 -18.22
C LEU A 179 8.10 -12.77 -18.95
N ARG A 180 7.55 -11.63 -18.51
CA ARG A 180 6.43 -10.96 -19.20
C ARG A 180 6.83 -10.43 -20.58
N TRP A 181 8.12 -10.20 -20.78
CA TRP A 181 8.70 -9.66 -22.01
C TRP A 181 9.37 -10.72 -22.89
N ALA A 182 9.22 -12.00 -22.53
CA ALA A 182 9.78 -13.12 -23.26
C ALA A 182 8.69 -14.08 -23.74
N SER A 183 8.89 -14.68 -24.92
CA SER A 183 8.05 -15.77 -25.43
C SER A 183 8.91 -17.03 -25.53
N ALA A 184 8.75 -17.93 -24.56
CA ALA A 184 9.60 -19.12 -24.44
C ALA A 184 9.33 -20.13 -25.56
N ARG A 185 10.39 -20.73 -26.09
CA ARG A 185 10.33 -21.84 -27.06
C ARG A 185 11.17 -23.01 -26.55
N THR A 186 10.60 -24.21 -26.60
CA THR A 186 11.32 -25.46 -26.36
C THR A 186 11.61 -26.14 -27.69
N ILE A 187 12.84 -26.64 -27.86
CA ILE A 187 13.25 -27.43 -29.03
C ILE A 187 13.71 -28.79 -28.52
N LYS A 188 13.16 -29.87 -29.08
CA LYS A 188 13.58 -31.24 -28.81
C LYS A 188 14.12 -31.85 -30.09
N GLU A 189 15.34 -32.36 -30.02
CA GLU A 189 15.91 -33.22 -31.04
C GLU A 189 16.04 -34.63 -30.47
N THR A 190 15.59 -35.63 -31.23
CA THR A 190 15.72 -37.06 -30.84
C THR A 190 16.64 -37.72 -31.85
N PHE A 191 17.84 -38.12 -31.41
CA PHE A 191 18.85 -38.68 -32.32
C PHE A 191 18.47 -40.08 -32.84
N VAL A 192 17.76 -40.86 -32.03
CA VAL A 192 17.24 -42.18 -32.41
C VAL A 192 15.73 -42.18 -32.18
N PRO A 193 14.93 -41.70 -33.15
CA PRO A 193 13.48 -41.66 -33.00
C PRO A 193 12.90 -43.07 -33.00
N ALA A 194 11.78 -43.25 -32.31
CA ALA A 194 11.04 -44.51 -32.34
C ALA A 194 10.64 -44.84 -33.79
N THR A 195 10.98 -46.05 -34.24
CA THR A 195 10.60 -46.57 -35.57
C THR A 195 9.29 -47.36 -35.51
N ASN A 196 8.76 -47.61 -34.31
CA ASN A 196 7.50 -48.31 -34.07
C ASN A 196 6.66 -47.53 -33.04
N TYR A 197 5.36 -47.40 -33.32
CA TYR A 197 4.40 -46.71 -32.45
C TYR A 197 3.90 -47.58 -31.28
N ARG A 198 4.06 -48.91 -31.38
CA ARG A 198 3.58 -49.86 -30.38
C ARG A 198 4.38 -49.74 -29.09
N TYR A 199 3.67 -49.88 -27.98
CA TYR A 199 4.26 -49.93 -26.65
C TYR A 199 4.36 -51.38 -26.18
N PRO A 200 5.32 -51.73 -25.30
CA PRO A 200 5.55 -53.10 -24.86
C PRO A 200 4.32 -53.83 -24.27
N PHE A 201 3.37 -53.12 -23.66
CA PHE A 201 2.16 -53.73 -23.07
C PHE A 201 1.13 -54.19 -24.11
N MET A 202 1.30 -53.83 -25.38
CA MET A 202 0.34 -54.16 -26.44
C MET A 202 0.61 -55.54 -27.07
N ASP A 203 1.70 -56.18 -26.69
CA ASP A 203 2.03 -57.51 -27.18
C ASP A 203 1.16 -58.54 -26.45
N LYS A 204 0.58 -59.45 -27.22
CA LYS A 204 -0.20 -60.57 -26.66
C LYS A 204 0.78 -61.55 -26.04
N GLU A 205 0.46 -62.07 -24.85
CA GLU A 205 1.18 -63.21 -24.26
C GLU A 205 1.30 -64.38 -25.23
#